data_AF-A0A1X2IBS6-F1
#
_entry.id   AF-A0A1X2IBS6-F1
#
_cell.length_a   1.000
_cell.length_b   1.000
_cell.length_c   1.000
_cell.angle_alpha   90.00
_cell.angle_beta   90.00
_cell.angle_gamma   90.00
#
_symmetry.space_group_name_H-M   'P 1'
#
loop_
_entity.id
_entity.type
_entity.pdbx_description
1 polymer ?
#
loop_
_entity_poly.entity_id
_entity_poly.type
_entity_poly.pdbx_seq_one_letter_code
_entity_poly.pdbx_strand_id
1 'polypeptide(L)'
;MSPTPLPVETPPKSLTIEPYWKQNGQWSSSGPEILAQYDDDTIVVYVETSKVVAAHAMETQHGFRSGFEPLRVYTSFIRSQAHFEWNSKFDSPEKLKHQQKTLRIRQRLASEPIYPFRKMKKKKRYEGDDNNEIEPDPVNTNFERPQQRHTLAVRIRRSTFDQWVREATLADSEEDFGDGDDFDGTEDFNGHKYGQLYWRSWPWTHYDGVVYRWVNDIYPMLPLNGAASHQRLARKTLELFLYNDAAKMFTSPKTVLSIEDITPFVNEIRARLTNHKQGNVKDIWSPSERPYIPSADRIL
;
A
#
# COMPACT_ATOMS: atom_id res chain seq x y z
N MET A 1 6.64 14.89 36.17
CA MET A 1 7.02 15.12 34.77
C MET A 1 7.06 13.78 34.07
N SER A 2 6.33 13.58 32.97
CA SER A 2 6.39 12.32 32.23
C SER A 2 7.75 12.17 31.54
N PRO A 3 8.33 10.95 31.48
CA PRO A 3 9.59 10.72 30.78
C PRO A 3 9.47 11.18 29.32
N THR A 4 10.54 11.81 28.80
CA THR A 4 10.62 12.10 27.37
C THR A 4 10.81 10.77 26.63
N PRO A 5 10.02 10.47 25.58
CA PRO A 5 10.17 9.21 24.86
C PRO A 5 11.55 9.12 24.22
N LEU A 6 12.13 7.92 24.23
CA LEU A 6 13.42 7.68 23.61
C LEU A 6 13.36 7.96 22.10
N PRO A 7 14.36 8.65 21.53
CA PRO A 7 14.47 8.80 20.08
C PRO A 7 14.43 7.46 19.36
N VAL A 8 13.99 7.45 18.10
CA VAL A 8 14.03 6.24 17.27
C VAL A 8 15.43 5.96 16.76
N GLU A 9 15.79 4.68 16.70
CA GLU A 9 17.10 4.21 16.23
C GLU A 9 17.20 4.29 14.71
N THR A 10 16.08 4.05 14.03
CA THR A 10 15.98 4.03 12.56
C THR A 10 14.99 5.08 12.04
N PRO A 11 15.25 6.39 12.25
CA PRO A 11 14.35 7.42 11.76
C PRO A 11 14.26 7.39 10.23
N PRO A 12 13.05 7.49 9.66
CA PRO A 12 12.88 7.73 8.23
C PRO A 12 13.55 9.05 7.83
N LYS A 13 14.26 9.06 6.72
CA LYS A 13 15.02 10.22 6.22
C LYS A 13 14.10 11.26 5.59
N SER A 14 13.01 10.82 4.95
CA SER A 14 12.11 11.71 4.23
C SER A 14 10.97 12.24 5.10
N LEU A 15 10.73 11.67 6.28
CA LEU A 15 9.60 12.05 7.13
C LEU A 15 10.04 12.90 8.33
N THR A 16 9.15 13.77 8.77
CA THR A 16 9.32 14.49 10.03
C THR A 16 8.57 13.71 11.07
N ILE A 17 9.25 13.24 12.10
CA ILE A 17 8.64 12.42 13.15
C ILE A 17 8.51 13.20 14.44
N GLU A 18 7.47 12.90 15.21
CA GLU A 18 7.28 13.44 16.55
C GLU A 18 6.54 12.43 17.44
N PRO A 19 6.61 12.57 18.78
CA PRO A 19 5.88 11.69 19.68
C PRO A 19 4.37 11.73 19.40
N TYR A 20 3.75 10.56 19.25
CA TYR A 20 2.33 10.42 18.91
C TYR A 20 1.42 11.21 19.87
N TRP A 21 1.72 11.19 21.17
CA TRP A 21 0.91 11.87 22.19
C TRP A 21 0.85 13.40 22.00
N LYS A 22 1.86 14.01 21.37
CA LYS A 22 1.85 15.45 21.04
C LYS A 22 0.87 15.74 19.91
N GLN A 23 0.81 14.87 18.91
CA GLN A 23 -0.05 15.01 17.74
C GLN A 23 -1.51 14.75 18.10
N ASN A 24 -1.76 13.66 18.83
CA ASN A 24 -3.11 13.23 19.17
C ASN A 24 -3.89 14.27 19.99
N GLY A 25 -3.21 15.14 20.73
CA GLY A 25 -3.85 16.26 21.44
C GLY A 25 -4.34 17.40 20.54
N GLN A 26 -3.89 17.44 19.27
CA GLN A 26 -4.25 18.48 18.30
C GLN A 26 -5.31 18.02 17.29
N TRP A 27 -5.51 16.72 17.16
CA TRP A 27 -6.47 16.15 16.21
C TRP A 27 -7.90 16.20 16.75
N SER A 28 -8.86 16.20 15.84
CA SER A 28 -10.28 16.16 16.21
C SER A 28 -10.59 14.84 16.94
N SER A 29 -11.45 14.90 17.95
CA SER A 29 -11.83 13.72 18.74
C SER A 29 -12.90 12.86 18.06
N SER A 30 -13.61 13.42 17.08
CA SER A 30 -14.67 12.74 16.32
C SER A 30 -14.81 13.31 14.91
N GLY A 31 -15.53 12.57 14.06
CA GLY A 31 -15.86 12.99 12.69
C GLY A 31 -14.81 12.59 11.65
N PRO A 32 -15.10 12.83 10.36
CA PRO A 32 -14.16 12.59 9.27
C PRO A 32 -13.04 13.63 9.26
N GLU A 33 -11.79 13.18 9.32
CA GLU A 33 -10.62 14.03 9.19
C GLU A 33 -9.56 13.31 8.35
N ILE A 34 -9.02 13.99 7.34
CA ILE A 34 -7.86 13.47 6.62
C ILE A 34 -6.63 13.85 7.43
N LEU A 35 -6.01 12.88 8.09
CA LEU A 35 -4.70 13.08 8.70
C LEU A 35 -3.63 12.76 7.67
N ALA A 36 -2.65 13.65 7.53
CA ALA A 36 -1.53 13.45 6.62
C ALA A 36 -0.30 14.22 7.08
N GLN A 37 0.88 13.76 6.70
CA GLN A 37 2.07 14.63 6.65
C GLN A 37 2.12 15.29 5.28
N TYR A 38 2.11 16.62 5.24
CA TYR A 38 2.10 17.41 4.01
C TYR A 38 2.82 18.76 4.19
N ASP A 39 3.18 19.37 3.07
CA ASP A 39 3.66 20.74 2.95
C ASP A 39 2.86 21.48 1.84
N ASP A 40 3.36 22.62 1.39
CA ASP A 40 2.68 23.43 0.36
C ASP A 40 2.50 22.68 -0.96
N ASP A 41 3.47 21.82 -1.32
CA ASP A 41 3.55 21.17 -2.64
C ASP A 41 3.31 19.66 -2.60
N THR A 42 3.49 19.03 -1.44
CA THR A 42 3.58 17.57 -1.32
C THR A 42 2.74 17.01 -0.19
N ILE A 43 2.35 15.75 -0.34
CA ILE A 43 1.68 14.95 0.68
C ILE A 43 2.28 13.55 0.70
N VAL A 44 2.36 12.95 1.88
CA VAL A 44 2.85 11.58 2.06
C VAL A 44 1.66 10.63 2.11
N VAL A 45 1.77 9.53 1.36
CA VAL A 45 0.87 8.38 1.48
C VAL A 45 1.65 7.11 1.78
N TYR A 46 1.02 6.16 2.45
CA TYR A 46 1.61 4.89 2.86
C TYR A 46 1.00 3.73 2.06
N VAL A 47 1.87 2.82 1.64
CA VAL A 47 1.49 1.61 0.90
C VAL A 47 2.24 0.40 1.46
N GLU A 48 1.56 -0.75 1.53
CA GLU A 48 2.18 -2.03 1.84
C GLU A 48 2.32 -2.86 0.57
N THR A 49 3.51 -3.40 0.33
CA THR A 49 3.78 -4.21 -0.84
C THR A 49 4.78 -5.32 -0.55
N SER A 50 5.01 -6.21 -1.52
CA SER A 50 5.99 -7.28 -1.35
C SER A 50 7.41 -6.74 -1.40
N LYS A 51 8.36 -7.47 -0.82
CA LYS A 51 9.79 -7.14 -0.90
C LYS A 51 10.30 -6.94 -2.33
N VAL A 52 9.79 -7.73 -3.27
CA VAL A 52 10.17 -7.65 -4.69
C VAL A 52 9.68 -6.34 -5.32
N VAL A 53 8.42 -5.98 -5.07
CA VAL A 53 7.85 -4.73 -5.60
C VAL A 53 8.47 -3.52 -4.91
N ALA A 54 8.70 -3.59 -3.60
CA ALA A 54 9.37 -2.54 -2.85
C ALA A 54 10.77 -2.26 -3.36
N ALA A 55 11.59 -3.30 -3.56
CA ALA A 55 12.93 -3.14 -4.12
C ALA A 55 12.91 -2.45 -5.50
N HIS A 56 12.00 -2.86 -6.38
CA HIS A 56 11.86 -2.24 -7.69
C HIS A 56 11.39 -0.77 -7.61
N ALA A 57 10.43 -0.49 -6.73
CA ALA A 57 9.92 0.86 -6.52
C ALA A 57 10.99 1.78 -5.95
N MET A 58 11.79 1.30 -5.00
CA MET A 58 12.92 2.03 -4.43
C MET A 58 14.01 2.32 -5.48
N GLU A 59 14.35 1.34 -6.31
CA GLU A 59 15.36 1.47 -7.35
C GLU A 59 14.93 2.48 -8.43
N THR A 60 13.68 2.43 -8.86
CA THR A 60 13.19 3.27 -9.96
C THR A 60 12.57 4.59 -9.50
N GLN A 61 12.32 4.74 -8.19
CA GLN A 61 11.54 5.84 -7.59
C GLN A 61 10.15 6.03 -8.22
N HIS A 62 9.63 4.98 -8.86
CA HIS A 62 8.31 4.90 -9.45
C HIS A 62 7.92 3.42 -9.64
N GLY A 63 6.95 3.08 -10.50
CA GLY A 63 6.76 1.68 -10.91
C GLY A 63 6.02 0.78 -9.90
N PHE A 64 5.06 1.32 -9.16
CA PHE A 64 4.06 0.49 -8.48
C PHE A 64 3.25 -0.35 -9.48
N ARG A 65 2.65 -1.44 -9.00
CA ARG A 65 1.97 -2.46 -9.81
C ARG A 65 0.96 -1.83 -10.80
N SER A 66 1.12 -2.02 -12.11
CA SER A 66 0.01 -1.85 -13.08
C SER A 66 -0.69 -3.19 -13.26
N GLY A 67 -1.93 -3.36 -12.82
CA GLY A 67 -2.69 -4.60 -12.95
C GLY A 67 -3.97 -4.59 -12.15
N PHE A 68 -4.87 -5.54 -12.43
CA PHE A 68 -6.30 -5.58 -12.09
C PHE A 68 -6.72 -5.39 -10.61
N GLU A 69 -5.80 -5.23 -9.67
CA GLU A 69 -6.13 -4.98 -8.26
C GLU A 69 -5.94 -3.48 -7.95
N PRO A 70 -6.90 -2.84 -7.24
CA PRO A 70 -6.74 -1.46 -6.85
C PRO A 70 -5.51 -1.27 -5.96
N LEU A 71 -4.75 -0.22 -6.22
CA LEU A 71 -3.69 0.20 -5.32
C LEU A 71 -4.32 0.94 -4.14
N ARG A 72 -4.20 0.35 -2.97
CA ARG A 72 -4.72 0.92 -1.72
C ARG A 72 -3.67 1.85 -1.11
N VAL A 73 -4.05 3.09 -0.83
CA VAL A 73 -3.16 4.10 -0.26
C VAL A 73 -3.81 4.75 0.97
N TYR A 74 -2.99 5.05 1.98
CA TYR A 74 -3.43 5.68 3.23
C TYR A 74 -2.70 6.98 3.45
N THR A 75 -3.38 8.01 3.96
CA THR A 75 -2.70 9.25 4.37
C THR A 75 -2.30 9.25 5.84
N SER A 76 -3.02 8.48 6.69
CA SER A 76 -2.70 8.33 8.10
C SER A 76 -1.79 7.13 8.35
N PHE A 77 -0.68 7.37 9.02
CA PHE A 77 0.32 6.38 9.37
C PHE A 77 -0.28 5.34 10.30
N ILE A 78 -0.90 5.76 11.40
CA ILE A 78 -1.43 4.84 12.42
C ILE A 78 -2.51 3.94 11.83
N ARG A 79 -3.42 4.50 11.02
CA ARG A 79 -4.41 3.71 10.31
C ARG A 79 -3.78 2.75 9.32
N SER A 80 -2.77 3.19 8.56
CA SER A 80 -2.06 2.31 7.62
C SER A 80 -1.41 1.12 8.35
N GLN A 81 -0.75 1.38 9.48
CA GLN A 81 -0.07 0.33 10.24
C GLN A 81 -1.05 -0.63 10.91
N ALA A 82 -2.22 -0.15 11.32
CA ALA A 82 -3.32 -1.02 11.75
C ALA A 82 -3.69 -2.05 10.67
N HIS A 83 -3.83 -1.59 9.43
CA HIS A 83 -4.23 -2.43 8.30
C HIS A 83 -3.11 -3.35 7.82
N PHE A 84 -1.86 -2.86 7.86
CA PHE A 84 -0.66 -3.62 7.53
C PHE A 84 -0.21 -4.54 8.66
N GLU A 85 -0.97 -4.59 9.76
CA GLU A 85 -0.65 -5.34 10.98
C GLU A 85 0.78 -5.03 11.46
N TRP A 86 1.17 -3.76 11.40
CA TRP A 86 2.51 -3.28 11.74
C TRP A 86 3.62 -4.09 11.05
N ASN A 87 3.46 -4.38 9.75
CA ASN A 87 4.34 -5.22 8.94
C ASN A 87 4.51 -6.67 9.49
N SER A 88 3.51 -7.29 10.15
CA SER A 88 3.63 -8.72 10.52
C SER A 88 3.39 -9.68 9.38
N LYS A 89 2.90 -9.20 8.24
CA LYS A 89 2.59 -10.03 7.07
C LYS A 89 3.85 -10.49 6.35
N PHE A 90 3.82 -11.74 5.88
CA PHE A 90 4.87 -12.35 5.06
C PHE A 90 4.30 -12.85 3.74
N ASP A 91 5.05 -12.66 2.66
CA ASP A 91 4.77 -13.26 1.36
C ASP A 91 5.51 -14.59 1.21
N SER A 92 4.82 -15.60 0.68
CA SER A 92 5.40 -16.90 0.39
C SER A 92 6.46 -16.84 -0.71
N PRO A 93 7.45 -17.76 -0.69
CA PRO A 93 8.41 -17.97 -1.77
C PRO A 93 7.84 -17.91 -3.19
N GLU A 94 6.74 -18.59 -3.43
CA GLU A 94 6.12 -18.75 -4.75
C GLU A 94 5.48 -17.44 -5.20
N LYS A 95 4.85 -16.69 -4.29
CA LYS A 95 4.30 -15.36 -4.59
C LYS A 95 5.41 -14.41 -5.02
N LEU A 96 6.54 -14.41 -4.31
CA LEU A 96 7.70 -13.58 -4.62
C LEU A 96 8.32 -13.96 -5.98
N LYS A 97 8.47 -15.26 -6.25
CA LYS A 97 8.93 -15.78 -7.56
C LYS A 97 7.99 -15.34 -8.69
N HIS A 98 6.68 -15.45 -8.49
CA HIS A 98 5.68 -15.02 -9.48
C HIS A 98 5.74 -13.51 -9.75
N GLN A 99 5.85 -12.69 -8.69
CA GLN A 99 6.00 -11.24 -8.82
C GLN A 99 7.29 -10.86 -9.54
N GLN A 100 8.41 -11.51 -9.22
CA GLN A 100 9.69 -11.29 -9.89
C GLN A 100 9.60 -11.64 -11.39
N LYS A 101 8.97 -12.78 -11.73
CA LYS A 101 8.70 -13.16 -13.14
C LYS A 101 7.87 -12.09 -13.85
N THR A 102 6.81 -11.61 -13.20
CA THR A 102 5.92 -10.58 -13.75
C THR A 102 6.64 -9.26 -14.01
N LEU A 103 7.47 -8.81 -13.05
CA LEU A 103 8.27 -7.59 -13.23
C LEU A 103 9.25 -7.72 -14.40
N ARG A 104 9.93 -8.86 -14.55
CA ARG A 104 10.83 -9.10 -15.68
C ARG A 104 10.13 -9.03 -17.03
N ILE A 105 8.96 -9.67 -17.14
CA ILE A 105 8.15 -9.62 -18.38
C ILE A 105 7.82 -8.17 -18.71
N ARG A 106 7.41 -7.37 -17.71
CA ARG A 106 7.09 -5.95 -17.92
C ARG A 106 8.29 -5.10 -18.29
N GLN A 107 9.42 -5.28 -17.61
CA GLN A 107 10.66 -4.59 -17.94
C GLN A 107 11.11 -4.88 -19.37
N ARG A 108 10.98 -6.14 -19.81
CA ARG A 108 11.24 -6.54 -21.19
C ARG A 108 10.28 -5.89 -22.17
N LEU A 109 8.98 -5.90 -21.90
CA LEU A 109 7.99 -5.24 -22.76
C LEU A 109 8.18 -3.72 -22.84
N ALA A 110 8.69 -3.10 -21.79
CA ALA A 110 9.00 -1.67 -21.76
C ALA A 110 10.30 -1.33 -22.50
N SER A 111 11.26 -2.24 -22.58
CA SER A 111 12.53 -2.04 -23.29
C SER A 111 12.49 -2.45 -24.76
N GLU A 112 11.53 -3.28 -25.16
CA GLU A 112 11.32 -3.64 -26.57
C GLU A 112 10.82 -2.40 -27.35
N PRO A 113 11.55 -1.92 -28.37
CA PRO A 113 11.07 -0.82 -29.20
C PRO A 113 9.74 -1.22 -29.84
N ILE A 114 8.75 -0.34 -29.74
CA ILE A 114 7.43 -0.50 -30.37
C ILE A 114 7.65 -0.53 -31.89
N TYR A 115 7.98 -1.69 -32.44
CA TYR A 115 8.03 -1.87 -33.88
C TYR A 115 6.57 -1.85 -34.36
N PRO A 116 6.18 -0.88 -35.23
CA PRO A 116 4.83 -0.82 -35.73
C PRO A 116 4.55 -2.10 -36.50
N PHE A 117 3.68 -2.94 -35.92
CA PHE A 117 3.02 -4.10 -36.52
C PHE A 117 3.67 -4.58 -37.82
N ARG A 118 4.76 -5.34 -37.70
CA ARG A 118 5.14 -6.24 -38.78
C ARG A 118 3.96 -7.20 -38.92
N LYS A 119 3.09 -6.97 -39.91
CA LYS A 119 1.91 -7.80 -40.22
C LYS A 119 2.35 -9.26 -40.08
N MET A 120 2.00 -9.89 -38.97
CA MET A 120 2.32 -11.30 -38.77
C MET A 120 1.49 -12.02 -39.81
N LYS A 121 2.15 -12.42 -40.91
CA LYS A 121 1.57 -13.36 -41.86
C LYS A 121 1.06 -14.52 -41.01
N LYS A 122 -0.25 -14.78 -41.06
CA LYS A 122 -0.92 -15.91 -40.40
C LYS A 122 -0.05 -17.15 -40.58
N LYS A 123 0.81 -17.44 -39.62
CA LYS A 123 1.65 -18.64 -39.64
C LYS A 123 0.71 -19.75 -39.20
N LYS A 124 0.55 -20.74 -40.09
CA LYS A 124 -0.23 -21.96 -39.88
C LYS A 124 0.02 -22.48 -38.46
N ARG A 125 -1.08 -22.89 -37.80
CA ARG A 125 -1.07 -23.66 -36.55
C ARG A 125 0.03 -24.71 -36.65
N TYR A 126 1.11 -24.52 -35.88
CA TYR A 126 2.00 -25.60 -35.51
C TYR A 126 1.38 -26.21 -34.26
N GLU A 127 0.78 -27.39 -34.44
CA GLU A 127 0.57 -28.34 -33.37
C GLU A 127 1.93 -28.92 -32.99
N GLY A 128 2.26 -28.88 -31.69
CA GLY A 128 3.37 -29.62 -31.12
C GLY A 128 4.71 -28.89 -31.06
N ASP A 129 4.87 -27.94 -30.14
CA ASP A 129 6.15 -27.76 -29.44
C ASP A 129 5.96 -26.95 -28.14
N ASP A 130 5.50 -27.61 -27.08
CA ASP A 130 5.32 -27.04 -25.73
C ASP A 130 6.64 -26.93 -24.94
N ASN A 131 7.80 -27.13 -25.57
CA ASN A 131 9.09 -27.29 -24.86
C ASN A 131 10.07 -26.11 -25.01
N ASN A 132 9.66 -24.96 -25.53
CA ASN A 132 10.46 -23.73 -25.37
C ASN A 132 10.24 -23.13 -23.98
N GLU A 133 10.56 -23.90 -22.94
CA GLU A 133 10.93 -23.35 -21.65
C GLU A 133 12.14 -22.45 -21.88
N ILE A 134 11.90 -21.14 -21.87
CA ILE A 134 12.96 -20.13 -21.79
C ILE A 134 13.88 -20.58 -20.66
N GLU A 135 15.12 -20.96 -20.99
CA GLU A 135 16.09 -21.44 -20.01
C GLU A 135 16.11 -20.45 -18.83
N PRO A 136 15.91 -20.94 -17.58
CA PRO A 136 15.93 -20.07 -16.42
C PRO A 136 17.37 -19.55 -16.25
N ASP A 137 17.58 -18.33 -16.72
CA ASP A 137 18.72 -17.48 -16.39
C ASP A 137 19.01 -17.64 -14.88
N PRO A 138 20.25 -18.00 -14.46
CA PRO A 138 20.54 -18.40 -13.08
C PRO A 138 20.09 -17.33 -12.11
N VAL A 139 18.93 -17.56 -11.52
CA VAL A 139 18.26 -16.58 -10.69
C VAL A 139 19.05 -16.48 -9.39
N ASN A 140 19.17 -15.28 -8.84
CA ASN A 140 19.42 -15.10 -7.41
C ASN A 140 18.13 -15.54 -6.68
N THR A 141 17.86 -16.86 -6.69
CA THR A 141 16.59 -17.52 -6.32
C THR A 141 16.42 -17.71 -4.82
N ASN A 142 17.08 -16.91 -3.99
CA ASN A 142 17.11 -17.14 -2.55
C ASN A 142 15.82 -16.68 -1.82
N PHE A 143 14.64 -16.87 -2.44
CA PHE A 143 13.36 -16.84 -1.74
C PHE A 143 13.04 -18.23 -1.17
N GLU A 144 13.98 -18.88 -0.47
CA GLU A 144 13.72 -20.18 0.15
C GLU A 144 12.80 -20.07 1.38
N ARG A 145 12.59 -18.84 1.87
CA ARG A 145 11.79 -18.54 3.06
C ARG A 145 10.81 -17.40 2.79
N PRO A 146 9.65 -17.39 3.47
CA PRO A 146 8.73 -16.25 3.42
C PRO A 146 9.46 -14.94 3.74
N GLN A 147 9.11 -13.87 3.03
CA GLN A 147 9.71 -12.55 3.23
C GLN A 147 8.67 -11.59 3.78
N GLN A 148 9.09 -10.77 4.74
CA GLN A 148 8.24 -9.74 5.30
C GLN A 148 7.76 -8.79 4.19
N ARG A 149 6.51 -8.34 4.28
CA ARG A 149 6.01 -7.25 3.45
C ARG A 149 6.63 -5.92 3.90
N HIS A 150 6.73 -5.00 2.96
CA HIS A 150 7.38 -3.71 3.16
C HIS A 150 6.33 -2.60 3.21
N THR A 151 6.49 -1.68 4.16
CA THR A 151 5.76 -0.41 4.17
C THR A 151 6.63 0.66 3.52
N LEU A 152 6.05 1.33 2.52
CA LEU A 152 6.69 2.44 1.83
C LEU A 152 5.97 3.74 2.16
N ALA A 153 6.74 4.78 2.43
CA ALA A 153 6.29 6.16 2.44
C ALA A 153 6.51 6.75 1.04
N VAL A 154 5.45 7.22 0.42
CA VAL A 154 5.47 7.76 -0.93
C VAL A 154 5.07 9.23 -0.87
N ARG A 155 6.02 10.11 -1.18
CA ARG A 155 5.75 11.53 -1.34
C ARG A 155 5.22 11.77 -2.74
N ILE A 156 4.02 12.33 -2.83
CA ILE A 156 3.37 12.68 -4.09
C ILE A 156 3.07 14.18 -4.13
N ARG A 157 2.81 14.69 -5.33
CA ARG A 157 2.30 16.06 -5.49
C ARG A 157 0.94 16.21 -4.83
N ARG A 158 0.79 17.26 -4.03
CA ARG A 158 -0.48 17.61 -3.38
C ARG A 158 -1.60 17.84 -4.38
N SER A 159 -1.30 18.52 -5.50
CA SER A 159 -2.27 18.74 -6.59
C SER A 159 -2.83 17.44 -7.17
N THR A 160 -2.02 16.39 -7.27
CA THR A 160 -2.49 15.08 -7.74
C THR A 160 -3.38 14.40 -6.69
N PHE A 161 -3.02 14.49 -5.41
CA PHE A 161 -3.87 13.98 -4.34
C PHE A 161 -5.23 14.69 -4.28
N ASP A 162 -5.24 16.02 -4.40
CA ASP A 162 -6.47 16.81 -4.48
C ASP A 162 -7.34 16.45 -5.68
N GLN A 163 -6.71 16.14 -6.83
CA GLN A 163 -7.42 15.62 -7.99
C GLN A 163 -8.07 14.27 -7.66
N TRP A 164 -7.35 13.34 -7.03
CA TRP A 164 -7.92 12.05 -6.60
C TRP A 164 -9.09 12.24 -5.65
N VAL A 165 -8.96 13.07 -4.62
CA VAL A 165 -10.05 13.37 -3.69
C VAL A 165 -11.26 13.96 -4.41
N ARG A 166 -11.06 14.86 -5.37
CA ARG A 166 -12.15 15.48 -6.14
C ARG A 166 -12.91 14.47 -7.02
N GLU A 167 -12.15 13.57 -7.65
CA GLU A 167 -12.67 12.54 -8.55
C GLU A 167 -13.16 11.30 -7.82
N ALA A 168 -12.82 11.15 -6.53
CA ALA A 168 -13.13 9.96 -5.78
C ALA A 168 -14.65 9.79 -5.60
N THR A 169 -15.10 8.57 -5.81
CA THR A 169 -16.46 8.14 -5.50
C THR A 169 -16.47 7.41 -4.16
N LEU A 170 -17.52 7.64 -3.39
CA LEU A 170 -17.72 6.90 -2.14
C LEU A 170 -17.93 5.42 -2.47
N ALA A 171 -17.30 4.53 -1.69
CA ALA A 171 -17.61 3.10 -1.71
C ALA A 171 -19.06 2.88 -1.25
N ASP A 172 -19.90 2.25 -2.10
CA ASP A 172 -21.35 2.17 -1.89
C ASP A 172 -21.81 1.30 -0.70
N SER A 173 -20.94 0.50 -0.07
CA SER A 173 -21.20 -0.12 1.24
C SER A 173 -19.93 -0.66 1.91
N GLU A 174 -19.96 -0.86 3.24
CA GLU A 174 -18.92 -1.65 3.96
C GLU A 174 -18.88 -3.11 3.49
N GLU A 175 -19.98 -3.63 2.92
CA GLU A 175 -20.13 -5.03 2.47
C GLU A 175 -19.48 -5.32 1.11
N ASP A 176 -19.41 -4.33 0.20
CA ASP A 176 -18.88 -4.53 -1.16
C ASP A 176 -17.37 -4.77 -1.21
N PHE A 177 -16.66 -4.30 -0.18
CA PHE A 177 -15.25 -4.57 0.03
C PHE A 177 -15.15 -5.56 1.16
N GLY A 178 -15.70 -6.77 0.95
CA GLY A 178 -15.65 -7.87 1.91
C GLY A 178 -14.34 -7.84 2.65
N ASP A 179 -14.42 -7.84 3.99
CA ASP A 179 -13.27 -7.80 4.87
C ASP A 179 -12.25 -8.78 4.32
N GLY A 180 -11.18 -8.27 3.69
CA GLY A 180 -10.14 -9.09 3.05
C GLY A 180 -9.30 -9.88 4.05
N ASP A 181 -9.87 -10.13 5.23
CA ASP A 181 -9.36 -10.83 6.39
C ASP A 181 -10.00 -12.24 6.52
N ASP A 182 -10.85 -12.68 5.58
CA ASP A 182 -11.11 -14.11 5.35
C ASP A 182 -9.87 -14.77 4.73
N PHE A 183 -8.79 -14.77 5.51
CA PHE A 183 -7.61 -15.60 5.37
C PHE A 183 -7.75 -16.67 6.45
N ASP A 184 -8.58 -17.69 6.20
CA ASP A 184 -8.52 -18.89 6.99
C ASP A 184 -7.15 -19.53 6.71
N GLY A 185 -6.24 -19.43 7.69
CA GLY A 185 -4.82 -19.78 7.58
C GLY A 185 -4.52 -21.26 7.29
N THR A 186 -5.41 -21.97 6.61
CA THR A 186 -5.34 -23.38 6.26
C THR A 186 -5.69 -23.69 4.79
N GLU A 187 -6.13 -22.73 3.98
CA GLU A 187 -6.49 -23.03 2.58
C GLU A 187 -5.62 -22.30 1.54
N ASP A 188 -4.71 -23.09 0.97
CA ASP A 188 -4.30 -23.12 -0.43
C ASP A 188 -4.01 -21.80 -1.18
N PHE A 189 -2.73 -21.68 -1.51
CA PHE A 189 -2.20 -21.49 -2.86
C PHE A 189 -3.21 -21.54 -4.03
N ASN A 190 -4.06 -20.53 -4.14
CA ASN A 190 -4.87 -20.27 -5.32
C ASN A 190 -4.83 -18.80 -5.71
N GLY A 191 -3.61 -18.32 -5.98
CA GLY A 191 -3.38 -17.20 -6.91
C GLY A 191 -3.83 -17.47 -8.36
N HIS A 192 -4.68 -18.48 -8.61
CA HIS A 192 -5.25 -18.73 -9.93
C HIS A 192 -6.56 -19.56 -9.98
N LYS A 193 -7.19 -19.94 -8.85
CA LYS A 193 -8.35 -20.87 -8.88
C LYS A 193 -9.56 -20.56 -8.00
N TYR A 194 -9.56 -19.49 -7.22
CA TYR A 194 -10.82 -18.76 -7.04
C TYR A 194 -11.11 -18.15 -8.40
N GLY A 195 -12.13 -18.55 -9.17
CA GLY A 195 -12.94 -17.60 -9.95
C GLY A 195 -12.57 -16.98 -11.31
N GLN A 196 -12.03 -17.65 -12.37
CA GLN A 196 -12.12 -17.09 -13.75
C GLN A 196 -13.54 -16.66 -14.18
N LEU A 197 -14.55 -17.13 -13.45
CA LEU A 197 -15.96 -16.80 -13.60
C LEU A 197 -16.46 -15.69 -12.64
N TYR A 198 -15.79 -15.39 -11.53
CA TYR A 198 -16.26 -14.40 -10.55
C TYR A 198 -15.69 -12.99 -10.77
N TRP A 199 -14.43 -12.79 -11.16
CA TRP A 199 -13.92 -11.43 -11.51
C TRP A 199 -14.42 -10.89 -12.83
N ARG A 200 -14.95 -11.74 -13.72
CA ARG A 200 -15.64 -11.25 -14.92
C ARG A 200 -16.99 -10.60 -14.62
N SER A 201 -17.57 -10.85 -13.44
CA SER A 201 -18.86 -10.27 -13.03
C SER A 201 -18.76 -9.12 -12.04
N TRP A 202 -17.56 -8.77 -11.54
CA TRP A 202 -17.42 -7.58 -10.71
C TRP A 202 -17.35 -6.32 -11.60
N PRO A 203 -18.24 -5.34 -11.40
CA PRO A 203 -18.35 -4.13 -12.23
C PRO A 203 -17.08 -3.25 -12.24
N TRP A 204 -16.13 -3.53 -11.35
CA TRP A 204 -14.94 -2.70 -11.12
C TRP A 204 -13.77 -2.94 -12.07
N THR A 205 -13.80 -3.99 -12.90
CA THR A 205 -12.74 -4.25 -13.90
C THR A 205 -12.61 -3.16 -14.97
N HIS A 206 -13.61 -2.29 -15.08
CA HIS A 206 -13.66 -1.15 -16.00
C HIS A 206 -13.64 0.20 -15.29
N TYR A 207 -13.36 0.22 -13.98
CA TYR A 207 -13.35 1.45 -13.21
C TYR A 207 -12.00 2.16 -13.38
N ASP A 208 -11.98 3.28 -14.10
CA ASP A 208 -10.78 4.09 -14.33
C ASP A 208 -10.67 5.27 -13.36
N GLY A 209 -10.95 5.04 -12.08
CA GLY A 209 -11.12 6.12 -11.10
C GLY A 209 -10.51 5.87 -9.73
N VAL A 210 -10.90 6.75 -8.81
CA VAL A 210 -10.55 6.67 -7.39
C VAL A 210 -11.82 6.32 -6.62
N VAL A 211 -11.73 5.36 -5.71
CA VAL A 211 -12.78 5.10 -4.71
C VAL A 211 -12.22 5.47 -3.35
N TYR A 212 -13.04 6.06 -2.49
CA TYR A 212 -12.64 6.34 -1.11
C TYR A 212 -13.57 5.68 -0.09
N ARG A 213 -13.01 5.44 1.08
CA ARG A 213 -13.75 4.95 2.24
C ARG A 213 -13.33 5.71 3.50
N TRP A 214 -14.32 6.12 4.28
CA TRP A 214 -14.10 6.60 5.64
C TRP A 214 -14.02 5.41 6.59
N VAL A 215 -12.90 5.29 7.30
CA VAL A 215 -12.66 4.18 8.24
C VAL A 215 -12.38 4.74 9.63
N ASN A 216 -12.90 4.10 10.67
CA ASN A 216 -12.60 4.54 12.03
C ASN A 216 -11.09 4.51 12.26
N ASP A 217 -10.59 5.61 12.80
CA ASP A 217 -9.22 5.69 13.28
C ASP A 217 -9.07 4.83 14.54
N ILE A 218 -7.83 4.54 14.92
CA ILE A 218 -7.55 3.69 16.07
C ILE A 218 -6.40 4.26 16.90
N TYR A 219 -6.34 3.90 18.18
CA TYR A 219 -5.12 4.09 18.94
C TYR A 219 -4.01 3.16 18.42
N PRO A 220 -2.73 3.57 18.51
CA PRO A 220 -1.63 2.66 18.22
C PRO A 220 -1.57 1.59 19.30
N MET A 221 -2.07 0.40 18.99
CA MET A 221 -2.17 -0.68 19.96
C MET A 221 -2.06 -2.06 19.34
N LEU A 222 -1.97 -3.06 20.21
CA LEU A 222 -1.96 -4.49 19.92
C LEU A 222 -3.24 -5.12 20.51
N PRO A 223 -3.79 -6.22 19.95
CA PRO A 223 -3.17 -7.15 19.00
C PRO A 223 -3.13 -6.66 17.54
N LEU A 224 -2.25 -7.30 16.75
CA LEU A 224 -1.99 -6.99 15.35
C LEU A 224 -3.19 -7.29 14.43
N ASN A 225 -4.01 -8.28 14.78
CA ASN A 225 -5.10 -8.81 13.94
C ASN A 225 -6.42 -8.03 14.10
N GLY A 226 -6.34 -6.71 14.15
CA GLY A 226 -7.50 -5.82 14.16
C GLY A 226 -7.87 -5.27 15.54
N ALA A 227 -8.29 -4.01 15.54
CA ALA A 227 -8.74 -3.30 16.73
C ALA A 227 -10.18 -3.70 17.10
N ALA A 228 -10.38 -4.15 18.35
CA ALA A 228 -11.70 -4.39 18.91
C ALA A 228 -12.55 -3.09 18.90
N SER A 229 -13.88 -3.19 18.93
CA SER A 229 -14.74 -2.00 18.79
C SER A 229 -14.46 -0.90 19.81
N HIS A 230 -14.06 -1.26 21.04
CA HIS A 230 -13.70 -0.30 22.10
C HIS A 230 -12.33 0.38 21.88
N GLN A 231 -11.55 -0.10 20.92
CA GLN A 231 -10.23 0.40 20.54
C GLN A 231 -10.31 1.38 19.36
N ARG A 232 -11.46 1.44 18.70
CA ARG A 232 -11.75 2.36 17.60
C ARG A 232 -12.07 3.74 18.17
N LEU A 233 -11.54 4.76 17.52
CA LEU A 233 -11.83 6.15 17.82
C LEU A 233 -13.14 6.57 17.15
N ALA A 234 -13.79 7.59 17.71
CA ALA A 234 -14.93 8.24 17.06
C ALA A 234 -14.49 9.07 15.83
N ARG A 235 -13.20 9.38 15.70
CA ARG A 235 -12.60 9.99 14.52
C ARG A 235 -12.50 8.97 13.39
N LYS A 236 -12.66 9.43 12.15
CA LYS A 236 -12.46 8.64 10.93
C LYS A 236 -11.29 9.18 10.13
N THR A 237 -10.61 8.29 9.42
CA THR A 237 -9.51 8.56 8.49
C THR A 237 -9.89 8.11 7.08
N LEU A 238 -9.19 8.65 6.09
CA LEU A 238 -9.45 8.40 4.68
C LEU A 238 -8.58 7.27 4.13
N GLU A 239 -9.22 6.33 3.46
CA GLU A 239 -8.58 5.27 2.68
C GLU A 239 -8.95 5.45 1.21
N LEU A 240 -7.96 5.38 0.31
CA LEU A 240 -8.17 5.52 -1.12
C LEU A 240 -7.81 4.22 -1.86
N PHE A 241 -8.63 3.87 -2.83
CA PHE A 241 -8.43 2.78 -3.77
C PHE A 241 -8.23 3.37 -5.16
N LEU A 242 -7.02 3.26 -5.68
CA LEU A 242 -6.66 3.77 -7.00
C LEU A 242 -6.82 2.62 -8.02
N TYR A 243 -7.73 2.79 -8.98
CA TYR A 243 -7.93 1.81 -10.04
C TYR A 243 -7.27 2.26 -11.35
N ASN A 244 -6.89 1.29 -12.19
CA ASN A 244 -6.42 1.48 -13.57
C ASN A 244 -5.60 2.77 -13.79
N ASP A 245 -6.18 3.80 -14.39
CA ASP A 245 -5.48 5.05 -14.73
C ASP A 245 -5.02 5.84 -13.49
N ALA A 246 -5.80 5.87 -12.40
CA ALA A 246 -5.35 6.46 -11.13
C ALA A 246 -4.15 5.70 -10.55
N ALA A 247 -4.16 4.36 -10.63
CA ALA A 247 -3.01 3.55 -10.24
C ALA A 247 -1.80 3.77 -11.15
N LYS A 248 -2.00 3.97 -12.46
CA LYS A 248 -0.93 4.33 -13.41
C LYS A 248 -0.36 5.71 -13.11
N MET A 249 -1.15 6.68 -12.64
CA MET A 249 -0.60 7.97 -12.20
C MET A 249 0.40 7.77 -11.05
N PHE A 250 0.19 6.78 -10.18
CA PHE A 250 1.11 6.41 -9.12
C PHE A 250 2.43 5.80 -9.62
N THR A 251 2.58 5.50 -10.91
CA THR A 251 3.83 5.04 -11.53
C THR A 251 4.54 6.16 -12.30
N SER A 252 3.97 7.35 -12.34
CA SER A 252 4.50 8.48 -13.09
C SER A 252 5.45 9.33 -12.24
N PRO A 253 6.64 9.70 -12.75
CA PRO A 253 7.51 10.67 -12.07
C PRO A 253 6.92 12.08 -12.01
N LYS A 254 5.83 12.35 -12.74
CA LYS A 254 5.06 13.59 -12.57
C LYS A 254 4.27 13.61 -11.27
N THR A 255 3.91 12.44 -10.75
CA THR A 255 3.09 12.28 -9.54
C THR A 255 3.95 11.96 -8.33
N VAL A 256 4.78 10.93 -8.43
CA VAL A 256 5.62 10.43 -7.34
C VAL A 256 6.94 11.19 -7.34
N LEU A 257 7.25 11.82 -6.22
CA LEU A 257 8.44 12.65 -6.03
C LEU A 257 9.56 11.90 -5.33
N SER A 258 9.21 11.04 -4.36
CA SER A 258 10.16 10.16 -3.70
C SER A 258 9.46 8.96 -3.07
N ILE A 259 10.16 7.83 -3.02
CA ILE A 259 9.74 6.61 -2.35
C ILE A 259 10.81 6.26 -1.32
N GLU A 260 10.39 6.06 -0.08
CA GLU A 260 11.24 5.57 1.01
C GLU A 260 10.68 4.28 1.60
N ASP A 261 11.55 3.28 1.80
CA ASP A 261 11.23 2.09 2.57
C ASP A 261 11.37 2.38 4.07
N ILE A 262 10.24 2.49 4.74
CA ILE A 262 10.16 2.78 6.18
C ILE A 262 9.94 1.50 7.01
N THR A 263 10.13 0.32 6.42
CA THR A 263 9.97 -0.97 7.11
C THR A 263 10.82 -1.10 8.37
N PRO A 264 12.11 -0.68 8.41
CA PRO A 264 12.91 -0.71 9.64
C PRO A 264 12.28 0.12 10.76
N PHE A 265 11.83 1.34 10.44
CA PHE A 265 11.14 2.23 11.38
C PHE A 265 9.86 1.58 11.92
N VAL A 266 9.01 1.04 11.05
CA VAL A 266 7.78 0.34 11.47
C VAL A 266 8.09 -0.85 12.38
N ASN A 267 9.10 -1.65 12.05
CA ASN A 267 9.53 -2.78 12.86
C ASN A 267 9.99 -2.35 14.26
N GLU A 268 10.69 -1.23 14.35
CA GLU A 268 11.10 -0.64 15.62
C GLU A 268 9.89 -0.21 16.46
N ILE A 269 8.94 0.53 15.86
CA ILE A 269 7.72 0.96 16.56
C ILE A 269 6.88 -0.24 17.01
N ARG A 270 6.76 -1.27 16.17
CA ARG A 270 6.11 -2.53 16.56
C ARG A 270 6.80 -3.18 17.75
N ALA A 271 8.13 -3.26 17.75
CA ALA A 271 8.88 -3.85 18.86
C ALA A 271 8.64 -3.08 20.17
N ARG A 272 8.60 -1.74 20.12
CA ARG A 272 8.24 -0.90 21.27
C ARG A 272 6.82 -1.23 21.76
N LEU A 273 5.84 -1.27 20.86
CA LEU A 273 4.46 -1.63 21.18
C LEU A 273 4.34 -3.00 21.87
N THR A 274 5.10 -4.00 21.41
CA THR A 274 5.09 -5.37 21.98
C THR A 274 5.76 -5.46 23.35
N ASN A 275 6.87 -4.74 23.56
CA ASN A 275 7.68 -4.87 24.76
C ASN A 275 7.05 -4.21 26.00
N HIS A 276 6.13 -3.26 25.82
CA HIS A 276 5.43 -2.67 26.95
C HIS A 276 4.26 -3.55 27.38
N LYS A 277 4.31 -4.06 28.63
CA LYS A 277 3.25 -4.86 29.28
C LYS A 277 1.84 -4.23 29.25
N GLN A 278 1.70 -2.99 28.75
CA GLN A 278 0.44 -2.26 28.61
C GLN A 278 0.51 -1.14 27.54
N GLY A 279 1.20 -1.37 26.41
CA GLY A 279 1.09 -0.49 25.24
C GLY A 279 1.25 1.00 25.56
N ASN A 280 2.39 1.39 26.15
CA ASN A 280 2.62 2.78 26.51
C ASN A 280 2.78 3.63 25.24
N VAL A 281 1.65 4.11 24.72
CA VAL A 281 1.54 4.98 23.54
C VAL A 281 2.45 6.22 23.64
N LYS A 282 2.86 6.57 24.87
CA LYS A 282 3.77 7.69 25.12
C LYS A 282 5.16 7.50 24.50
N ASP A 283 5.60 6.27 24.28
CA ASP A 283 6.92 5.92 23.73
C ASP A 283 6.91 5.76 22.19
N ILE A 284 5.76 6.00 21.56
CA ILE A 284 5.57 5.88 20.12
C ILE A 284 5.91 7.19 19.45
N TRP A 285 6.76 7.07 18.43
CA TRP A 285 7.00 8.11 17.45
C TRP A 285 6.25 7.76 16.17
N SER A 286 5.66 8.77 15.55
CA SER A 286 5.00 8.65 14.26
C SER A 286 5.38 9.85 13.38
N PRO A 287 5.20 9.74 12.06
CA PRO A 287 5.21 10.90 11.17
C PRO A 287 4.32 12.02 11.73
N SER A 288 4.72 13.28 11.54
CA SER A 288 4.02 14.47 12.04
C SER A 288 2.81 14.75 11.15
N GLU A 289 1.68 14.17 11.53
CA GLU A 289 0.43 14.25 10.78
C GLU A 289 -0.46 15.36 11.34
N ARG A 290 -1.07 16.11 10.43
CA ARG A 290 -1.98 17.20 10.76
C ARG A 290 -3.27 17.06 9.97
N PRO A 291 -4.36 17.70 10.42
CA PRO A 291 -5.57 17.80 9.64
C PRO A 291 -5.25 18.38 8.25
N TYR A 292 -5.70 17.68 7.22
CA TYR A 292 -5.58 18.05 5.83
C TYR A 292 -6.97 18.41 5.30
N ILE A 293 -7.11 19.63 4.80
CA ILE A 293 -8.32 20.10 4.14
C ILE A 293 -8.04 20.07 2.63
N PRO A 294 -8.65 19.14 1.88
CA PRO A 294 -8.48 19.09 0.44
C PRO A 294 -9.11 20.33 -0.19
N SER A 295 -8.62 20.73 -1.36
CA SER A 295 -9.20 21.86 -2.11
C SER A 295 -10.62 21.62 -2.64
N ALA A 296 -11.19 20.43 -2.43
CA ALA A 296 -12.53 20.06 -2.84
C ALA A 296 -13.43 19.82 -1.62
N ASP A 297 -14.57 20.52 -1.57
CA ASP A 297 -15.56 20.41 -0.48
C ASP A 297 -16.33 19.08 -0.46
N ARG A 298 -16.05 18.16 -1.40
CA ARG A 298 -16.91 17.00 -1.67
C ARG A 298 -16.78 15.85 -0.65
N ILE A 299 -15.65 15.78 0.06
CA ILE A 299 -15.32 14.66 0.95
C ILE A 299 -15.59 14.98 2.44
N LEU A 300 -15.68 16.27 2.81
CA LEU A 300 -15.94 16.74 4.18
C LEU A 300 -17.45 16.90 4.44
#